data_AF-A0A8B8UPM0-F1
#
_entry.id   AF-A0A8B8UPM0-F1
#
_cell.length_a   1.000
_cell.length_b   1.000
_cell.length_c   1.000
_cell.angle_alpha   90.00
_cell.angle_beta   90.00
_cell.angle_gamma   90.00
#
_symmetry.space_group_name_H-M   'P 1'
#
loop_
_entity.id
_entity.type
_entity.pdbx_description
1 polymer ?
#
loop_
_entity_poly.entity_id
_entity_poly.type
_entity_poly.pdbx_seq_one_letter_code
_entity_poly.pdbx_strand_id
1 'polypeptide(L)'
;MTDTYNSISEFIENDLTTFLSNDDYLMDDLAGELPNEVCRLLKAQVIEKRNDALSRGKQDLLSKEIYDNESELRSSQLQQIMDLIGDIPKYSLGSELRSRVEGEPQSTSIERLIEDVLKLPQMEVVDEEELEVENDLKVLNEYSNLRKDLILKCQAIQIGETKLSDILSQINSINSLITSIKDASEDDDVSEYFATYSGKLVVALEEMKLLLEEAVKTSDSSPGKRKKIKDILSELKK
;
A
#
# COMPACT_ATOMS: atom_id res chain seq x y z
N MET A 1 -7.38 11.99 27.36
CA MET A 1 -7.66 13.40 26.97
C MET A 1 -9.08 13.69 27.42
N THR A 2 -9.28 13.70 28.73
CA THR A 2 -10.53 13.10 29.26
C THR A 2 -11.35 14.03 30.13
N ASP A 3 -10.89 15.24 30.48
CA ASP A 3 -11.57 16.04 31.51
C ASP A 3 -11.36 17.57 31.37
N THR A 4 -11.26 18.11 30.15
CA THR A 4 -11.05 19.57 29.95
C THR A 4 -12.21 20.40 30.53
N TYR A 5 -13.45 19.96 30.36
CA TYR A 5 -14.63 20.62 30.94
C TYR A 5 -14.60 20.59 32.47
N ASN A 6 -14.20 19.46 33.07
CA ASN A 6 -14.09 19.31 34.51
C ASN A 6 -12.99 20.22 35.06
N SER A 7 -11.84 20.33 34.37
CA SER A 7 -10.76 21.25 34.75
C SER A 7 -11.19 22.72 34.66
N ILE A 8 -11.98 23.11 33.66
CA ILE A 8 -12.52 24.47 33.53
C ILE A 8 -13.49 24.76 34.67
N SER A 9 -14.38 23.82 34.97
CA SER A 9 -15.38 23.96 36.03
C SER A 9 -14.72 24.02 37.41
N GLU A 10 -13.73 23.16 37.68
CA GLU A 10 -12.95 23.19 38.92
C GLU A 10 -12.18 24.49 39.09
N PHE A 11 -11.62 25.06 38.02
CA PHE A 11 -10.94 26.36 38.06
C PHE A 11 -11.91 27.51 38.41
N ILE A 12 -13.12 27.50 37.83
CA ILE A 12 -14.14 28.52 38.12
C ILE A 12 -14.67 28.40 39.55
N GLU A 13 -14.95 27.18 39.99
CA GLU A 13 -15.51 26.92 41.32
C GLU A 13 -14.47 27.06 42.43
N ASN A 14 -13.27 26.53 42.27
CA ASN A 14 -12.29 26.47 43.36
C ASN A 14 -11.34 27.67 43.36
N ASP A 15 -10.91 28.16 42.20
CA ASP A 15 -9.90 29.22 42.16
C ASP A 15 -10.55 30.59 42.05
N LEU A 16 -11.43 30.83 41.08
CA LEU A 16 -12.06 32.15 40.88
C LEU A 16 -13.05 32.49 42.00
N THR A 17 -13.89 31.53 42.39
CA THR A 17 -14.89 31.79 43.43
C THR A 17 -14.24 31.93 44.80
N THR A 18 -13.26 31.10 45.14
CA THR A 18 -12.56 31.22 46.43
C THR A 18 -11.70 32.48 46.48
N PHE A 19 -10.99 32.82 45.38
CA PHE A 19 -10.21 34.05 45.30
C PHE A 19 -11.08 35.30 45.48
N LEU A 20 -12.23 35.36 44.82
CA LEU A 20 -13.15 36.48 44.96
C LEU A 20 -13.86 36.48 46.32
N SER A 21 -14.17 35.31 46.90
CA SER A 21 -14.82 35.13 48.22
C SER A 21 -13.95 35.41 49.41
N ASN A 22 -12.63 35.42 49.25
CA ASN A 22 -11.74 35.78 50.35
C ASN A 22 -11.92 37.27 50.68
N ASP A 23 -12.57 37.49 51.82
CA ASP A 23 -13.01 38.78 52.38
C ASP A 23 -11.87 39.79 52.61
N ASP A 24 -10.61 39.37 52.52
CA ASP A 24 -9.42 40.19 52.77
C ASP A 24 -9.11 41.18 51.64
N TYR A 25 -9.52 40.91 50.40
CA TYR A 25 -9.05 41.72 49.25
C TYR A 25 -9.89 42.96 48.92
N LEU A 26 -11.11 43.06 49.44
CA LEU A 26 -12.05 44.08 48.95
C LEU A 26 -11.92 45.44 49.63
N MET A 27 -11.35 45.53 50.83
CA MET A 27 -11.41 46.76 51.63
C MET A 27 -10.22 46.99 52.59
N ASP A 28 -9.10 46.27 52.45
CA ASP A 28 -7.94 46.44 53.35
C ASP A 28 -7.34 47.86 53.22
N ASP A 29 -7.38 48.41 52.00
CA ASP A 29 -6.92 49.78 51.71
C ASP A 29 -7.82 50.90 52.28
N LEU A 30 -9.04 50.57 52.74
CA LEU A 30 -9.97 51.54 53.37
C LEU A 30 -10.03 51.39 54.90
N ALA A 31 -9.18 50.52 55.46
CA ALA A 31 -9.11 50.28 56.89
C ALA A 31 -8.59 51.54 57.63
N GLY A 32 -9.51 52.28 58.27
CA GLY A 32 -9.20 53.42 59.13
C GLY A 32 -9.66 54.78 58.62
N GLU A 33 -10.03 54.92 57.34
CA GLU A 33 -10.50 56.19 56.76
C GLU A 33 -12.02 56.36 56.78
N LEU A 34 -12.77 55.26 56.80
CA LEU A 34 -14.24 55.25 56.78
C LEU A 34 -14.83 54.64 58.05
N PRO A 35 -15.96 55.20 58.56
CA PRO A 35 -16.71 54.57 59.63
C PRO A 35 -17.07 53.13 59.28
N ASN A 36 -16.91 52.22 60.25
CA ASN A 36 -17.16 50.78 60.09
C ASN A 36 -18.55 50.46 59.51
N GLU A 37 -19.55 51.30 59.80
CA GLU A 37 -20.91 51.15 59.29
C GLU A 37 -21.01 51.33 57.76
N VAL A 38 -20.23 52.26 57.20
CA VAL A 38 -20.16 52.48 55.75
C VAL A 38 -19.42 51.34 55.05
N CYS A 39 -18.32 50.87 55.65
CA CYS A 39 -17.59 49.70 55.15
C CYS A 39 -18.46 48.44 55.18
N ARG A 40 -19.23 48.24 56.25
CA ARG A 40 -20.17 47.13 56.39
C ARG A 40 -21.28 47.18 55.35
N LEU A 41 -21.86 48.36 55.11
CA LEU A 41 -22.91 48.55 54.12
C LEU A 41 -22.39 48.37 52.69
N LEU A 42 -21.18 48.86 52.40
CA LEU A 42 -20.54 48.66 51.10
C LEU A 42 -20.19 47.19 50.86
N LYS A 43 -19.63 46.50 51.86
CA LYS A 43 -19.39 45.05 51.80
C LYS A 43 -20.67 44.28 51.55
N ALA A 44 -21.76 44.59 52.28
CA ALA A 44 -23.05 43.95 52.08
C ALA A 44 -23.57 44.13 50.65
N GLN A 45 -23.47 45.35 50.10
CA GLN A 45 -23.94 45.65 48.75
C GLN A 45 -23.06 45.04 47.65
N VAL A 46 -21.75 44.92 47.88
CA VAL A 46 -20.82 44.21 46.99
C VAL A 46 -21.10 42.71 47.01
N ILE A 47 -21.28 42.11 48.19
CA ILE A 47 -21.63 40.69 48.34
C ILE A 47 -22.96 40.38 47.67
N GLU A 48 -23.99 41.22 47.86
CA GLU A 48 -25.31 41.03 47.26
C GLU A 48 -25.24 41.06 45.72
N LYS A 49 -24.60 42.07 45.14
CA LYS A 49 -24.43 42.15 43.67
C LYS A 49 -23.54 41.03 43.13
N ARG A 50 -22.53 40.61 43.89
CA ARG A 50 -21.61 39.55 43.48
C ARG A 50 -22.27 38.18 43.51
N ASN A 51 -23.10 37.90 44.51
CA ASN A 51 -23.82 36.61 44.60
C ASN A 51 -24.78 36.40 43.42
N ASP A 52 -25.34 37.47 42.85
CA ASP A 52 -26.10 37.37 41.61
C ASP A 52 -25.19 37.04 40.42
N ALA A 53 -24.02 37.68 40.29
CA ALA A 53 -23.07 37.43 39.19
C ALA A 53 -22.34 36.07 39.28
N LEU A 54 -22.03 35.61 40.49
CA LEU A 54 -21.34 34.35 40.78
C LEU A 54 -22.29 33.19 41.13
N SER A 55 -23.57 33.30 40.75
CA SER A 55 -24.52 32.19 40.93
C SER A 55 -24.04 30.93 40.21
N ARG A 56 -24.22 29.75 40.82
CA ARG A 56 -23.82 28.46 40.23
C ARG A 56 -24.31 28.27 38.79
N GLY A 57 -25.54 28.69 38.50
CA GLY A 57 -26.08 28.60 37.13
C GLY A 57 -25.38 29.52 36.12
N LYS A 58 -24.83 30.66 36.55
CA LYS A 58 -24.01 31.55 35.69
C LYS A 58 -22.58 31.01 35.56
N GLN A 59 -22.06 30.35 36.59
CA GLN A 59 -20.77 29.66 36.53
C GLN A 59 -20.82 28.48 35.56
N ASP A 60 -21.86 27.64 35.62
CA ASP A 60 -22.06 26.55 34.66
C ASP A 60 -22.16 27.07 33.22
N LEU A 61 -22.89 28.17 33.02
CA LEU A 61 -23.03 28.80 31.72
C LEU A 61 -21.69 29.35 31.21
N LEU A 62 -20.91 29.97 32.08
CA LEU A 62 -19.56 30.45 31.76
C LEU A 62 -18.60 29.29 31.45
N SER A 63 -18.61 28.22 32.24
CA SER A 63 -17.83 27.00 32.01
C SER A 63 -18.14 26.41 30.63
N LYS A 64 -19.43 26.38 30.27
CA LYS A 64 -19.89 25.93 28.97
C LYS A 64 -19.42 26.85 27.84
N GLU A 65 -19.57 28.16 27.97
CA GLU A 65 -19.10 29.11 26.96
C GLU A 65 -17.59 29.03 26.74
N ILE A 66 -16.80 28.89 27.81
CA ILE A 66 -15.34 28.69 27.71
C ILE A 66 -15.03 27.37 27.02
N TYR A 67 -15.72 26.29 27.36
CA TYR A 67 -15.53 25.01 26.71
C TYR A 67 -15.88 25.05 25.21
N ASP A 68 -16.98 25.71 24.86
CA ASP A 68 -17.42 25.85 23.46
C ASP A 68 -16.38 26.65 22.65
N ASN A 69 -15.84 27.75 23.22
CA ASN A 69 -14.77 28.54 22.61
C ASN A 69 -13.46 27.75 22.46
N GLU A 70 -13.05 27.00 23.48
CA GLU A 70 -11.87 26.13 23.42
C GLU A 70 -12.05 24.99 22.39
N SER A 71 -13.25 24.45 22.28
CA SER A 71 -13.58 23.43 21.29
C SER A 71 -13.50 23.99 19.87
N GLU A 72 -13.97 25.22 19.64
CA GLU A 72 -13.86 25.89 18.34
C GLU A 72 -12.40 26.19 17.98
N LEU A 73 -11.63 26.76 18.93
CA LEU A 73 -10.20 27.01 18.75
C LEU A 73 -9.44 25.71 18.43
N ARG A 74 -9.69 24.65 19.19
CA ARG A 74 -9.10 23.34 18.96
C ARG A 74 -9.48 22.77 17.60
N SER A 75 -10.72 22.95 17.15
CA SER A 75 -11.16 22.49 15.82
C SER A 75 -10.37 23.19 14.73
N SER A 76 -10.18 24.52 14.84
CA SER A 76 -9.35 25.29 13.92
C SER A 76 -7.88 24.85 13.95
N GLN A 77 -7.32 24.61 15.13
CA GLN A 77 -5.93 24.13 15.28
C GLN A 77 -5.74 22.73 14.70
N LEU A 78 -6.71 21.84 14.92
CA LEU A 78 -6.68 20.47 14.39
C LEU A 78 -6.76 20.49 12.86
N GLN A 79 -7.59 21.36 12.28
CA GLN A 79 -7.63 21.56 10.84
C GLN A 79 -6.29 22.09 10.32
N GLN A 80 -5.71 23.10 10.98
CA GLN A 80 -4.40 23.63 10.60
C GLN A 80 -3.28 22.58 10.68
N ILE A 81 -3.29 21.72 11.70
CA ILE A 81 -2.34 20.61 11.83
C ILE A 81 -2.56 19.58 10.71
N MET A 82 -3.81 19.23 10.40
CA MET A 82 -4.13 18.32 9.30
C MET A 82 -3.66 18.87 7.95
N ASP A 83 -3.80 20.17 7.73
CA ASP A 83 -3.37 20.83 6.48
C ASP A 83 -1.83 20.99 6.41
N LEU A 84 -1.14 21.07 7.56
CA LEU A 84 0.32 21.14 7.63
C LEU A 84 1.00 19.77 7.42
N ILE A 85 0.31 18.66 7.70
CA ILE A 85 0.84 17.30 7.47
C ILE A 85 0.73 17.00 5.96
N GLY A 86 1.69 17.52 5.20
CA GLY A 86 1.92 17.20 3.78
C GLY A 86 2.56 15.83 3.55
N ASP A 87 2.73 15.02 4.59
CA ASP A 87 3.25 13.66 4.49
C ASP A 87 2.26 12.73 3.79
N ILE A 88 2.78 11.69 3.13
CA ILE A 88 1.95 10.66 2.50
C ILE A 88 1.02 10.06 3.56
N PRO A 89 -0.31 10.23 3.44
CA PRO A 89 -1.21 9.80 4.48
C PRO A 89 -1.22 8.29 4.60
N LYS A 90 -1.27 7.78 5.83
CA LYS A 90 -1.26 6.32 6.08
C LYS A 90 -2.37 5.58 5.32
N TYR A 91 -3.51 6.24 5.11
CA TYR A 91 -4.64 5.65 4.38
C TYR A 91 -4.38 5.44 2.88
N SER A 92 -3.48 6.21 2.26
CA SER A 92 -3.12 6.05 0.84
C SER A 92 -2.09 4.95 0.62
N LEU A 93 -1.38 4.55 1.67
CA LEU A 93 -0.48 3.40 1.63
C LEU A 93 -1.28 2.10 1.66
N GLY A 94 -0.92 1.16 0.79
CA GLY A 94 -1.47 -0.18 0.79
C GLY A 94 -1.14 -0.98 2.04
N SER A 95 -1.81 -2.12 2.21
CA SER A 95 -1.77 -2.88 3.47
C SER A 95 -0.40 -3.44 3.81
N GLU A 96 0.38 -3.88 2.82
CA GLU A 96 1.73 -4.43 3.06
C GLU A 96 2.68 -3.31 3.48
N LEU A 97 2.66 -2.17 2.79
CA LEU A 97 3.50 -1.02 3.15
C LEU A 97 3.12 -0.46 4.52
N ARG A 98 1.83 -0.36 4.85
CA ARG A 98 1.38 0.11 6.16
C ARG A 98 1.81 -0.82 7.28
N SER A 99 1.69 -2.14 7.08
CA SER A 99 2.09 -3.13 8.07
C SER A 99 3.60 -3.06 8.38
N ARG A 100 4.42 -2.74 7.38
CA ARG A 100 5.87 -2.52 7.51
C ARG A 100 6.23 -1.23 8.24
N VAL A 101 5.40 -0.19 8.14
CA VAL A 101 5.57 1.08 8.88
C VAL A 101 5.18 0.90 10.35
N GLU A 102 4.13 0.11 10.62
CA GLU A 102 3.61 -0.12 11.97
C GLU A 102 4.42 -1.17 12.75
N GLY A 103 5.22 -2.00 12.08
CA GLY A 103 6.13 -2.93 12.72
C GLY A 103 6.58 -4.09 11.82
N GLU A 104 6.84 -5.24 12.45
CA GLU A 104 7.24 -6.45 11.74
C GLU A 104 5.99 -7.18 11.19
N PRO A 105 5.87 -7.36 9.87
CA PRO A 105 4.70 -8.01 9.29
C PRO A 105 4.73 -9.51 9.58
N GLN A 106 3.57 -10.05 9.94
CA GLN A 106 3.40 -11.48 10.23
C GLN A 106 3.48 -12.36 8.98
N SER A 107 3.22 -11.80 7.80
CA SER A 107 3.27 -12.50 6.52
C SER A 107 3.64 -11.50 5.43
N THR A 108 4.40 -11.94 4.42
CA THR A 108 4.84 -11.07 3.33
C THR A 108 4.35 -11.61 2.00
N SER A 109 3.40 -10.92 1.36
CA SER A 109 2.97 -11.24 0.01
C SER A 109 3.68 -10.34 -1.02
N ILE A 110 4.45 -10.96 -1.91
CA ILE A 110 5.17 -10.23 -2.98
C ILE A 110 4.17 -9.60 -3.97
N GLU A 111 3.11 -10.32 -4.34
CA GLU A 111 2.07 -9.81 -5.26
C GLU A 111 1.40 -8.55 -4.71
N ARG A 112 0.99 -8.57 -3.43
CA ARG A 112 0.39 -7.40 -2.77
C ARG A 112 1.39 -6.26 -2.61
N LEU A 113 2.65 -6.58 -2.33
CA LEU A 113 3.70 -5.56 -2.26
C LEU A 113 3.93 -4.89 -3.62
N ILE A 114 3.91 -5.65 -4.71
CA ILE A 114 3.99 -5.11 -6.08
C ILE A 114 2.82 -4.16 -6.34
N GLU A 115 1.59 -4.56 -6.03
CA GLU A 115 0.42 -3.69 -6.17
C GLU A 115 0.53 -2.41 -5.35
N ASP A 116 1.00 -2.52 -4.10
CA ASP A 116 1.13 -1.40 -3.18
C ASP A 116 2.21 -0.41 -3.64
N VAL A 117 3.35 -0.92 -4.14
CA VAL A 117 4.43 -0.09 -4.71
C VAL A 117 3.97 0.65 -5.95
N LEU A 118 3.19 0.01 -6.83
CA LEU A 118 2.65 0.65 -8.03
C LEU A 118 1.62 1.74 -7.73
N LYS A 119 0.94 1.66 -6.57
CA LYS A 119 -0.03 2.66 -6.09
C LYS A 119 0.60 3.84 -5.36
N LEU A 120 1.91 3.81 -5.08
CA LEU A 120 2.59 4.91 -4.39
C LEU A 120 2.49 6.22 -5.20
N PRO A 121 2.10 7.35 -4.56
CA PRO A 121 2.03 8.64 -5.24
C PRO A 121 3.43 9.14 -5.64
N GLN A 122 3.48 9.97 -6.67
CA GLN A 122 4.66 10.77 -6.99
C GLN A 122 4.55 12.09 -6.24
N MET A 123 5.58 12.43 -5.47
CA MET A 123 5.67 13.72 -4.79
C MET A 123 6.51 14.66 -5.65
N GLU A 124 5.99 15.84 -5.96
CA GLU A 124 6.70 16.91 -6.64
C GLU A 124 6.65 18.16 -5.77
N VAL A 125 7.76 18.88 -5.68
CA VAL A 125 7.82 20.16 -4.96
C VAL A 125 7.20 21.22 -5.88
N VAL A 126 6.22 21.96 -5.38
CA VAL A 126 5.81 23.22 -5.98
C VAL A 126 6.86 24.25 -5.57
N ASP A 127 7.54 24.87 -6.54
CA ASP A 127 8.58 25.90 -6.34
C ASP A 127 8.03 27.10 -5.54
N GLU A 128 7.94 27.00 -4.23
CA GLU A 128 7.65 28.12 -3.34
C GLU A 128 8.68 28.15 -2.20
N GLU A 129 9.60 29.11 -2.36
CA GLU A 129 10.46 29.75 -1.36
C GLU A 129 11.57 28.90 -0.71
N GLU A 130 12.74 29.03 -1.34
CA GLU A 130 14.07 28.67 -0.83
C GLU A 130 14.33 29.32 0.54
N LEU A 131 14.69 28.51 1.55
CA LEU A 131 15.82 28.75 2.48
C LEU A 131 15.94 27.70 3.60
N GLU A 132 14.92 26.87 3.88
CA GLU A 132 15.01 25.72 4.82
C GLU A 132 14.92 24.33 4.14
N VAL A 133 14.71 24.30 2.82
CA VAL A 133 14.19 23.13 2.08
C VAL A 133 15.28 22.20 1.52
N GLU A 134 16.57 22.52 1.63
CA GLU A 134 17.62 21.78 0.88
C GLU A 134 17.76 20.32 1.31
N ASN A 135 17.53 19.99 2.59
CA ASN A 135 17.56 18.61 3.08
C ASN A 135 16.28 17.86 2.74
N ASP A 136 15.11 18.49 2.86
CA ASP A 136 13.83 17.86 2.54
C ASP A 136 13.69 17.59 1.04
N LEU A 137 14.24 18.46 0.20
CA LEU A 137 14.30 18.28 -1.24
C LEU A 137 15.25 17.14 -1.64
N LYS A 138 16.34 16.94 -0.89
CA LYS A 138 17.22 15.76 -1.05
C LYS A 138 16.49 14.46 -0.70
N VAL A 139 15.78 14.42 0.43
CA VAL A 139 14.98 13.26 0.85
C VAL A 139 13.87 12.96 -0.15
N LEU A 140 13.20 13.99 -0.69
CA LEU A 140 12.16 13.81 -1.70
C LEU A 140 12.72 13.24 -3.01
N ASN A 141 13.88 13.72 -3.44
CA ASN A 141 14.55 13.19 -4.62
C ASN A 141 14.99 11.73 -4.39
N GLU A 142 15.52 11.42 -3.20
CA GLU A 142 15.84 10.04 -2.81
C GLU A 142 14.58 9.15 -2.85
N TYR A 143 13.46 9.60 -2.30
CA TYR A 143 12.17 8.91 -2.37
C TYR A 143 11.73 8.67 -3.82
N SER A 144 11.79 9.69 -4.67
CA SER A 144 11.40 9.60 -6.08
C SER A 144 12.26 8.61 -6.85
N ASN A 145 13.58 8.60 -6.60
CA ASN A 145 14.50 7.64 -7.18
C ASN A 145 14.24 6.22 -6.68
N LEU A 146 14.06 6.04 -5.37
CA LEU A 146 13.74 4.74 -4.78
C LEU A 146 12.41 4.18 -5.32
N ARG A 147 11.39 5.04 -5.46
CA ARG A 147 10.11 4.66 -6.07
C ARG A 147 10.29 4.17 -7.50
N LYS A 148 11.06 4.89 -8.33
CA LYS A 148 11.35 4.48 -9.72
C LYS A 148 12.08 3.14 -9.76
N ASP A 149 13.09 2.97 -8.92
CA ASP A 149 13.84 1.71 -8.83
C ASP A 149 12.95 0.55 -8.41
N LEU A 150 12.10 0.74 -7.40
CA LEU A 150 11.16 -0.29 -6.95
C LEU A 150 10.15 -0.66 -8.04
N ILE A 151 9.65 0.31 -8.81
CA ILE A 151 8.78 0.04 -9.96
C ILE A 151 9.51 -0.80 -11.01
N LEU A 152 10.77 -0.48 -11.32
CA LEU A 152 11.58 -1.27 -12.26
C LEU A 152 11.80 -2.70 -11.74
N LYS A 153 12.03 -2.89 -10.44
CA LYS A 153 12.13 -4.23 -9.84
C LYS A 153 10.82 -5.00 -9.97
N CYS A 154 9.68 -4.37 -9.72
CA CYS A 154 8.35 -5.00 -9.86
C CYS A 154 8.11 -5.44 -11.32
N GLN A 155 8.42 -4.58 -12.29
CA GLN A 155 8.32 -4.92 -13.71
C GLN A 155 9.23 -6.09 -14.09
N ALA A 156 10.47 -6.09 -13.59
CA ALA A 156 11.41 -7.19 -13.83
C ALA A 156 10.91 -8.52 -13.26
N ILE A 157 10.27 -8.51 -12.08
CA ILE A 157 9.65 -9.71 -11.48
C ILE A 157 8.53 -10.23 -12.38
N GLN A 158 7.59 -9.38 -12.79
CA GLN A 158 6.45 -9.78 -13.63
C GLN A 158 6.90 -10.37 -14.99
N ILE A 159 7.88 -9.72 -15.63
CA ILE A 159 8.48 -10.24 -16.87
C ILE A 159 9.20 -11.56 -16.60
N GLY A 160 9.93 -11.65 -15.49
CA GLY A 160 10.64 -12.86 -15.07
C GLY A 160 9.71 -14.04 -14.85
N GLU A 161 8.58 -13.85 -14.16
CA GLU A 161 7.56 -14.88 -13.93
C GLU A 161 6.96 -15.41 -15.23
N THR A 162 6.59 -14.49 -16.13
CA THR A 162 6.05 -14.85 -17.45
C THR A 162 7.08 -15.67 -18.22
N LYS A 163 8.33 -15.20 -18.27
CA LYS A 163 9.38 -15.87 -19.03
C LYS A 163 9.78 -17.22 -18.43
N LEU A 164 9.76 -17.33 -17.10
CA LEU A 164 10.00 -18.59 -16.40
C LEU A 164 8.93 -19.62 -16.75
N SER A 165 7.65 -19.20 -16.83
CA SER A 165 6.55 -20.07 -17.23
C SER A 165 6.73 -20.59 -18.67
N ASP A 166 7.12 -19.71 -19.60
CA ASP A 166 7.45 -20.12 -20.98
C ASP A 166 8.57 -21.17 -21.02
N ILE A 167 9.65 -20.93 -20.28
CA ILE A 167 10.81 -21.83 -20.21
C ILE A 167 10.40 -23.17 -19.61
N LEU A 168 9.59 -23.18 -18.54
CA LEU A 168 9.06 -24.41 -17.94
C LEU A 168 8.21 -25.20 -18.94
N SER A 169 7.38 -24.53 -19.73
CA SER A 169 6.60 -25.19 -20.80
C SER A 169 7.49 -25.81 -21.88
N GLN A 170 8.57 -25.12 -22.27
CA GLN A 170 9.56 -25.65 -23.21
C GLN A 170 10.29 -26.86 -22.65
N ILE A 171 10.75 -26.78 -21.40
CA ILE A 171 11.41 -27.89 -20.69
C ILE A 171 10.48 -29.09 -20.59
N ASN A 172 9.20 -28.89 -20.26
CA ASN A 172 8.22 -29.97 -20.20
C ASN A 172 8.06 -30.65 -21.56
N SER A 173 7.99 -29.87 -22.65
CA SER A 173 7.90 -30.43 -24.01
C SER A 173 9.14 -31.23 -24.40
N ILE A 174 10.33 -30.73 -24.06
CA ILE A 174 11.61 -31.42 -24.29
C ILE A 174 11.66 -32.71 -23.47
N ASN A 175 11.29 -32.66 -22.19
CA ASN A 175 11.27 -33.83 -21.32
C ASN A 175 10.28 -34.88 -21.84
N SER A 176 9.08 -34.48 -22.28
CA SER A 176 8.12 -35.40 -22.89
C SER A 176 8.67 -36.07 -24.15
N LEU A 177 9.39 -35.33 -25.00
CA LEU A 177 10.04 -35.90 -26.18
C LEU A 177 11.15 -36.90 -25.79
N ILE A 178 12.01 -36.53 -24.84
CA ILE A 178 13.08 -37.40 -24.33
C ILE A 178 12.50 -38.70 -23.75
N THR A 179 11.47 -38.60 -22.91
CA THR A 179 10.78 -39.77 -22.34
C THR A 179 10.16 -40.62 -23.44
N SER A 180 9.49 -40.01 -24.41
CA SER A 180 8.88 -40.75 -25.53
C SER A 180 9.91 -41.50 -26.37
N ILE A 181 11.09 -40.92 -26.59
CA ILE A 181 12.20 -41.59 -27.31
C ILE A 181 12.70 -42.77 -26.48
N LYS A 182 12.88 -42.60 -25.17
CA LYS A 182 13.31 -43.69 -24.28
C LYS A 182 12.30 -44.82 -24.18
N ASP A 183 11.00 -44.50 -24.15
CA ASP A 183 9.95 -45.51 -24.09
C ASP A 183 9.81 -46.29 -25.42
N ALA A 184 10.12 -45.65 -26.55
CA ALA A 184 10.04 -46.25 -27.88
C ALA A 184 11.33 -46.95 -28.34
N SER A 185 12.47 -46.57 -27.77
CA SER A 185 13.78 -47.14 -28.03
C SER A 185 14.07 -48.24 -27.00
N GLU A 186 14.42 -49.45 -27.45
CA GLU A 186 14.85 -50.51 -26.51
C GLU A 186 16.18 -50.15 -25.81
N ASP A 187 16.97 -49.25 -26.40
CA ASP A 187 18.17 -48.66 -25.81
C ASP A 187 17.87 -47.29 -25.21
N ASP A 188 18.25 -47.09 -23.95
CA ASP A 188 18.02 -45.88 -23.15
C ASP A 188 18.85 -44.65 -23.62
N ASP A 189 19.57 -44.77 -24.74
CA ASP A 189 20.47 -43.74 -25.29
C ASP A 189 19.79 -42.83 -26.33
N VAL A 190 19.25 -41.73 -25.83
CA VAL A 190 18.65 -40.66 -26.63
C VAL A 190 19.67 -39.94 -27.52
N SER A 191 20.94 -39.90 -27.13
CA SER A 191 21.98 -39.20 -27.90
C SER A 191 22.31 -39.94 -29.17
N GLU A 192 22.43 -41.26 -29.09
CA GLU A 192 22.63 -42.12 -30.26
C GLU A 192 21.42 -42.08 -31.21
N TYR A 193 20.20 -42.02 -30.66
CA TYR A 193 18.98 -41.86 -31.45
C TYR A 193 19.05 -40.61 -32.34
N PHE A 194 19.41 -39.45 -31.78
CA PHE A 194 19.53 -38.22 -32.57
C PHE A 194 20.71 -38.25 -33.54
N ALA A 195 21.86 -38.84 -33.16
CA ALA A 195 23.03 -38.94 -34.03
C ALA A 195 22.77 -39.82 -35.27
N THR A 196 22.02 -40.91 -35.10
CA THR A 196 21.75 -41.88 -36.17
C THR A 196 20.47 -41.58 -36.95
N TYR A 197 19.64 -40.64 -36.49
CA TYR A 197 18.35 -40.31 -37.09
C TYR A 197 18.43 -40.03 -38.59
N SER A 198 19.40 -39.22 -39.02
CA SER A 198 19.59 -38.91 -40.45
C SER A 198 19.94 -40.16 -41.27
N GLY A 199 20.73 -41.09 -40.72
CA GLY A 199 21.07 -42.34 -41.40
C GLY A 199 19.84 -43.23 -41.55
N LYS A 200 19.06 -43.39 -40.47
CA LYS A 200 17.78 -44.14 -40.48
C LYS A 200 16.80 -43.56 -41.49
N LEU A 201 16.71 -42.23 -41.60
CA LEU A 201 15.87 -41.54 -42.57
C LEU A 201 16.30 -41.80 -44.03
N VAL A 202 17.60 -41.77 -44.31
CA VAL A 202 18.12 -42.08 -45.66
C VAL A 202 17.80 -43.50 -46.08
N VAL A 203 18.03 -44.47 -45.19
CA VAL A 203 17.70 -45.88 -45.46
C VAL A 203 16.20 -46.05 -45.72
N ALA A 204 15.35 -45.46 -44.89
CA ALA A 204 13.89 -45.50 -45.07
C ALA A 204 13.45 -44.86 -46.40
N LEU A 205 14.08 -43.77 -46.82
CA LEU A 205 13.81 -43.12 -48.11
C LEU A 205 14.29 -43.97 -49.30
N GLU A 206 15.43 -44.64 -49.19
CA GLU A 206 15.94 -45.56 -50.23
C GLU A 206 15.04 -46.79 -50.37
N GLU A 207 14.57 -47.36 -49.26
CA GLU A 207 13.58 -48.43 -49.25
C GLU A 207 12.26 -47.98 -49.89
N MET A 208 11.80 -46.78 -49.56
CA MET A 208 10.60 -46.21 -50.15
C MET A 208 10.76 -45.96 -51.66
N LYS A 209 11.94 -45.50 -52.10
CA LYS A 209 12.28 -45.36 -53.52
C LYS A 209 12.27 -46.71 -54.24
N LEU A 210 12.85 -47.75 -53.65
CA LEU A 210 12.82 -49.11 -54.19
C LEU A 210 11.39 -49.64 -54.32
N LEU A 211 10.55 -49.45 -53.30
CA LEU A 211 9.13 -49.81 -53.34
C LEU A 211 8.38 -49.08 -54.46
N LEU A 212 8.67 -47.79 -54.66
CA LEU A 212 8.10 -47.00 -55.75
C LEU A 212 8.62 -47.47 -57.12
N GLU A 213 9.92 -47.74 -57.26
CA GLU A 213 10.50 -48.26 -58.50
C GLU A 213 9.97 -49.65 -58.85
N GLU A 214 9.80 -50.53 -57.87
CA GLU A 214 9.21 -51.86 -58.08
C GLU A 214 7.75 -51.71 -58.51
N ALA A 215 6.98 -50.82 -57.86
CA ALA A 215 5.61 -50.52 -58.25
C ALA A 215 5.49 -49.93 -59.67
N VAL A 216 6.48 -49.17 -60.13
CA VAL A 216 6.54 -48.60 -61.48
C VAL A 216 6.99 -49.61 -62.53
N LYS A 217 8.03 -50.42 -62.25
CA LYS A 217 8.61 -51.41 -63.19
C LYS A 217 7.67 -52.59 -63.42
N THR A 218 6.90 -52.98 -62.42
CA THR A 218 5.92 -54.08 -62.52
C THR A 218 4.60 -53.64 -63.18
N SER A 219 4.72 -52.81 -64.23
CA SER A 219 3.72 -52.05 -64.99
C SER A 219 2.58 -52.83 -65.66
N ASP A 220 2.16 -53.98 -65.11
CA ASP A 220 0.77 -54.39 -65.26
C ASP A 220 -0.07 -53.62 -64.24
N SER A 221 -0.91 -52.75 -64.79
CA SER A 221 -1.80 -51.79 -64.13
C SER A 221 -2.86 -52.43 -63.20
N SER A 222 -2.44 -53.16 -62.17
CA SER A 222 -3.35 -53.81 -61.23
C SER A 222 -3.97 -52.79 -60.25
N PRO A 223 -5.30 -52.80 -60.05
CA PRO A 223 -6.02 -51.87 -59.17
C PRO A 223 -5.51 -51.85 -57.72
N GLY A 224 -4.96 -52.97 -57.24
CA GLY A 224 -4.43 -53.11 -55.87
C GLY A 224 -3.17 -52.28 -55.61
N LYS A 225 -2.30 -52.09 -56.61
CA LYS A 225 -1.08 -51.28 -56.46
C LYS A 225 -1.37 -49.78 -56.46
N ARG A 226 -2.32 -49.32 -57.29
CA ARG A 226 -2.83 -47.93 -57.21
C ARG A 226 -3.45 -47.62 -55.84
N LYS A 227 -4.10 -48.61 -55.21
CA LYS A 227 -4.65 -48.45 -53.86
C LYS A 227 -3.53 -48.30 -52.82
N LYS A 228 -2.49 -49.16 -52.84
CA LYS A 228 -1.31 -49.01 -51.95
C LYS A 228 -0.61 -47.67 -52.10
N ILE A 229 -0.39 -47.19 -53.32
CA ILE A 229 0.22 -45.87 -53.57
C ILE A 229 -0.70 -44.75 -53.05
N LYS A 230 -2.01 -44.87 -53.22
CA LYS A 230 -3.00 -43.91 -52.70
C LYS A 230 -3.05 -43.92 -51.17
N ASP A 231 -2.91 -45.08 -50.54
CA ASP A 231 -2.88 -45.24 -49.09
C ASP A 231 -1.62 -44.57 -48.51
N ILE A 232 -0.44 -44.83 -49.09
CA ILE A 232 0.82 -44.15 -48.75
C ILE A 232 0.73 -42.63 -48.93
N LEU A 233 0.14 -42.16 -50.04
CA LEU A 233 -0.09 -40.72 -50.30
C LEU A 233 -1.08 -40.09 -49.32
N SER A 234 -2.01 -40.87 -48.77
CA SER A 234 -2.97 -40.40 -47.77
C SER A 234 -2.40 -40.38 -46.35
N GLU A 235 -1.46 -41.27 -46.02
CA GLU A 235 -0.73 -41.25 -44.74
C GLU A 235 0.28 -40.10 -44.67
N LEU A 236 0.99 -39.81 -45.77
CA LEU A 236 1.97 -38.70 -45.83
C LEU A 236 1.36 -37.29 -45.86
N LYS A 237 0.06 -37.16 -46.15
CA LYS A 237 -0.63 -35.85 -46.28
C LYS A 237 -1.39 -35.40 -45.03
N LYS A 238 -1.45 -36.23 -43.99
CA LYS A 238 -2.02 -35.85 -42.70
C LYS A 238 -1.01 -35.07 -41.87
#